data_AF-A0A349Y2H7-F1
#
_entry.id   AF-A0A349Y2H7-F1
#
_cell.length_a   1.000
_cell.length_b   1.000
_cell.length_c   1.000
_cell.angle_alpha   90.00
_cell.angle_beta   90.00
_cell.angle_gamma   90.00
#
_symmetry.space_group_name_H-M   'P 1'
#
loop_
_entity.id
_entity.type
_entity.pdbx_description
1 polymer ?
#
loop_
_entity_poly.entity_id
_entity_poly.type
_entity_poly.pdbx_seq_one_letter_code
_entity_poly.pdbx_strand_id
1 'polypeptide(L)' 'AGDRISLMAGAGITAANAVGVAERSGCTELHASAKTTQPSAMRHHNPALMGLSPDWTATDVAQVNALRAALD' A
#
# COMPACT_ATOMS: atom_id res chain seq x y z
N ALA A 1 -28.48 1.78 3.38
CA ALA A 1 -27.63 2.17 4.52
C ALA A 1 -27.01 3.50 4.13
N GLY A 2 -27.41 4.61 4.74
CA GLY A 2 -26.77 5.92 4.53
C GLY A 2 -25.49 6.01 5.35
N ASP A 3 -25.34 7.08 6.11
CA ASP A 3 -24.12 7.51 6.82
C ASP A 3 -23.73 6.63 8.03
N ARG A 4 -24.34 5.45 8.17
CA ARG A 4 -24.15 4.53 9.31
C ARG A 4 -22.96 3.61 9.15
N ILE A 5 -22.45 3.45 7.92
CA ILE A 5 -21.31 2.59 7.59
C ILE A 5 -20.49 3.31 6.53
N SER A 6 -19.20 3.50 6.80
CA SER A 6 -18.27 4.01 5.78
C SER A 6 -17.79 2.87 4.88
N LEU A 7 -17.73 3.15 3.59
CA LEU A 7 -17.14 2.25 2.59
C LEU A 7 -15.75 2.76 2.23
N MET A 8 -14.78 1.86 2.33
CA MET A 8 -13.39 2.16 2.01
C MET A 8 -12.91 1.27 0.88
N ALA A 9 -12.60 1.86 -0.28
CA ALA A 9 -12.07 1.11 -1.41
C ALA A 9 -10.61 0.71 -1.14
N GLY A 10 -10.25 -0.53 -1.45
CA GLY A 10 -8.91 -1.06 -1.17
C GLY A 10 -8.45 -2.05 -2.23
N ALA A 11 -7.35 -2.76 -1.93
CA ALA A 11 -6.67 -3.73 -2.80
C ALA A 11 -6.09 -3.12 -4.09
N GLY A 12 -4.82 -2.69 -4.02
CA GLY A 12 -4.10 -2.16 -5.18
C GLY A 12 -4.24 -0.65 -5.41
N ILE A 13 -4.68 0.10 -4.40
CA ILE A 13 -4.68 1.57 -4.45
C ILE A 13 -3.24 2.08 -4.51
N THR A 14 -2.96 2.94 -5.49
CA THR A 14 -1.68 3.63 -5.71
C THR A 14 -1.93 5.11 -6.00
N ALA A 15 -0.90 5.94 -5.92
CA ALA A 15 -1.01 7.36 -6.25
C ALA A 15 -1.56 7.59 -7.68
N ALA A 16 -1.27 6.69 -8.62
CA ALA A 16 -1.71 6.81 -10.01
C ALA A 16 -3.20 6.52 -10.21
N ASN A 17 -3.86 5.79 -9.29
CA ASN A 17 -5.26 5.37 -9.47
C ASN A 17 -6.22 5.87 -8.38
N ALA A 18 -5.71 6.41 -7.27
CA ALA A 18 -6.50 6.77 -6.09
C ALA A 18 -7.69 7.69 -6.41
N VAL A 19 -7.43 8.81 -7.12
CA VAL A 19 -8.47 9.78 -7.52
C VAL A 19 -9.54 9.11 -8.37
N GLY A 20 -9.14 8.42 -9.44
CA GLY A 20 -10.10 7.78 -10.34
C GLY A 20 -10.91 6.67 -9.65
N VAL A 21 -10.35 5.96 -8.68
CA VAL A 21 -11.10 4.98 -7.88
C VAL A 21 -12.10 5.69 -6.97
N ALA A 22 -11.71 6.75 -6.27
CA ALA A 22 -12.61 7.54 -5.42
C ALA A 22 -13.79 8.09 -6.24
N GLU A 23 -13.52 8.71 -7.39
CA GLU A 23 -14.54 9.28 -8.27
C GLU A 23 -15.53 8.24 -8.79
N ARG A 24 -15.03 7.09 -9.27
CA ARG A 24 -15.90 6.04 -9.85
C ARG A 24 -16.69 5.26 -8.80
N SER A 25 -16.14 5.11 -7.60
CA SER A 25 -16.79 4.35 -6.53
C SER A 25 -17.67 5.22 -5.63
N GLY A 26 -17.46 6.54 -5.61
CA GLY A 26 -18.06 7.44 -4.64
C GLY A 26 -17.54 7.27 -3.20
N CYS A 27 -16.49 6.45 -2.98
CA CYS A 27 -15.89 6.27 -1.66
C CYS A 27 -15.10 7.51 -1.25
N THR A 28 -15.30 7.97 -0.01
CA THR A 28 -14.55 9.08 0.59
C THR A 28 -13.33 8.62 1.38
N GLU A 29 -13.19 7.31 1.56
CA GLU A 29 -12.07 6.68 2.25
C GLU A 29 -11.41 5.65 1.33
N LEU A 30 -10.07 5.57 1.38
CA LEU A 30 -9.28 4.62 0.60
C LEU A 30 -8.27 3.88 1.49
N HIS A 31 -8.07 2.59 1.25
CA HIS A 31 -7.08 1.75 1.91
C HIS A 31 -5.98 1.36 0.93
N ALA A 32 -4.79 1.93 1.14
CA ALA A 32 -3.57 1.57 0.42
C ALA A 32 -2.58 0.88 1.35
N SER A 33 -1.92 -0.16 0.85
CA SER A 33 -0.80 -0.78 1.58
C SER A 33 0.46 0.09 1.57
N ALA A 34 0.69 0.85 0.48
CA ALA A 34 1.86 1.70 0.28
C ALA A 34 3.19 1.00 0.66
N LYS A 35 3.31 -0.29 0.35
CA LYS A 35 4.44 -1.13 0.77
C LYS A 35 5.53 -1.16 -0.29
N THR A 36 6.77 -1.29 0.16
CA THR A 36 7.91 -1.68 -0.65
C THR A 36 8.67 -2.83 0.01
N THR A 37 9.48 -3.55 -0.76
CA THR A 37 10.40 -4.56 -0.25
C THR A 37 11.65 -3.88 0.29
N GLN A 38 12.02 -4.23 1.51
CA GLN A 38 13.22 -3.77 2.19
C GLN A 38 14.26 -4.90 2.17
N PRO A 39 15.47 -4.65 1.63
CA PRO A 39 16.52 -5.65 1.64
C PRO A 39 16.95 -5.96 3.07
N SER A 40 17.26 -7.22 3.35
CA SER A 40 17.85 -7.60 4.64
C SER A 40 19.24 -6.98 4.83
N ALA A 41 19.50 -6.45 6.03
CA ALA A 41 20.83 -6.01 6.43
C ALA A 41 21.73 -7.18 6.90
N MET A 42 21.20 -8.41 6.95
CA MET A 42 21.97 -9.57 7.35
C MET A 42 23.11 -9.84 6.36
N ARG A 43 24.30 -10.08 6.89
CA ARG A 43 25.48 -10.38 6.05
C ARG A 43 25.60 -11.85 5.70
N HIS A 44 25.05 -12.72 6.53
CA HIS A 44 25.02 -14.17 6.31
C HIS A 44 23.63 -14.60 5.86
N HIS A 45 23.60 -15.42 4.80
CA HIS A 45 22.38 -15.99 4.24
C HIS A 45 22.52 -17.51 4.20
N ASN A 46 21.50 -18.23 4.66
CA ASN A 46 21.44 -19.68 4.56
C ASN A 46 20.70 -20.07 3.28
N PRO A 47 21.40 -20.54 2.22
CA PRO A 47 20.77 -20.87 0.95
C PRO A 47 19.83 -22.09 1.01
N ALA A 48 19.87 -22.87 2.09
CA ALA A 48 18.96 -24.00 2.29
C ALA A 48 17.51 -23.57 2.58
N LEU A 49 17.27 -22.31 2.98
CA LEU A 49 15.95 -21.77 3.31
C LEU A 49 15.20 -21.29 2.06
N MET A 50 15.09 -22.17 1.06
CA MET A 50 14.37 -21.91 -0.19
C MET A 50 12.90 -21.56 0.09
N GLY A 51 12.43 -20.44 -0.48
CA GLY A 51 11.06 -19.96 -0.28
C GLY A 51 10.87 -19.01 0.92
N LEU A 52 11.90 -18.79 1.73
CA LEU A 52 11.89 -17.76 2.78
C LEU A 52 12.83 -16.61 2.38
N SER A 53 12.25 -15.51 1.90
CA SER A 53 13.03 -14.31 1.60
C SER A 53 13.55 -13.69 2.90
N PRO A 54 14.84 -13.31 2.97
CA PRO A 54 15.36 -12.53 4.09
C PRO A 54 14.85 -11.08 4.04
N ASP A 55 14.41 -10.63 2.87
CA ASP A 55 13.83 -9.32 2.67
C ASP A 55 12.41 -9.27 3.25
N TRP A 56 12.01 -8.10 3.71
CA TRP A 56 10.74 -7.89 4.39
C TRP A 56 9.96 -6.76 3.73
N THR A 57 8.66 -6.65 4.00
CA THR A 57 7.85 -5.57 3.44
C THR A 57 7.57 -4.52 4.49
N ALA A 58 7.75 -3.26 4.11
CA ALA A 58 7.52 -2.09 4.97
C ALA A 58 6.65 -1.09 4.23
N THR A 59 5.85 -0.32 4.97
CA THR A 59 5.24 0.90 4.42
C THR A 59 6.35 1.88 4.04
N ASP A 60 6.26 2.43 2.83
CA ASP A 60 7.23 3.36 2.27
C ASP A 60 6.76 4.80 2.36
N VAL A 61 7.60 5.68 2.90
CA VAL A 61 7.27 7.09 3.11
C VAL A 61 7.01 7.81 1.79
N ALA A 62 7.80 7.51 0.74
CA ALA A 62 7.62 8.17 -0.55
C ALA A 62 6.29 7.76 -1.20
N GLN A 63 5.89 6.49 -1.11
CA GLN A 63 4.59 6.03 -1.59
C GLN A 63 3.42 6.66 -0.82
N VAL A 64 3.52 6.79 0.50
CA VAL A 64 2.49 7.47 1.31
C VAL A 64 2.40 8.95 0.92
N ASN A 65 3.53 9.63 0.76
CA ASN A 65 3.56 11.04 0.33
C ASN A 65 2.97 11.22 -1.07
N ALA A 66 3.26 10.31 -2.01
CA ALA A 66 2.69 10.35 -3.35
C ALA A 66 1.17 10.12 -3.32
N LEU A 67 0.67 9.20 -2.49
CA LEU A 67 -0.76 9.01 -2.27
C LEU A 67 -1.42 10.27 -1.71
N ARG A 68 -0.78 10.91 -0.72
CA ARG A 68 -1.29 12.14 -0.12
C ARG A 68 -1.35 13.26 -1.15
N ALA A 69 -0.26 13.49 -1.90
CA ALA A 69 -0.20 14.53 -2.92
C ALA A 69 -1.19 14.32 -4.08
N ALA A 70 -1.59 13.08 -4.35
CA ALA A 70 -2.62 12.79 -5.35
C ALA A 70 -4.05 13.08 -4.86
N LEU A 71 -4.25 13.20 -3.53
CA LEU A 71 -5.57 13.39 -2.89
C LEU A 71 -5.76 14.80 -2.28
N ASP A 72 -4.70 15.59 -2.20
CA ASP A 72 -4.72 17.02 -1.83
C ASP A 72 -5.20 17.89 -3.01
#